data_AF-A0A660QM72-F1
#
_entry.id   AF-A0A660QM72-F1
#
_cell.length_a   1.000
_cell.length_b   1.000
_cell.length_c   1.000
_cell.angle_alpha   90.00
_cell.angle_beta   90.00
_cell.angle_gamma   90.00
#
_symmetry.space_group_name_H-M   'P 1'
#
loop_
_entity.id
_entity.type
_entity.pdbx_description
1 polymer ?
#
loop_
_entity_poly.entity_id
_entity_poly.type
_entity_poly.pdbx_seq_one_letter_code
_entity_poly.pdbx_strand_id
1 'polypeptide(L)'
;MAGNKENGKAGKGSGEPFPNVEGNAGMELSEEEIMKILQARQQYERALEMARKYEEMLKTAEQKKKEIRPAVFKEIKEKYGIDEKEIRRAFKERERKKEIIDAIIDAIENEGSKACENKQFRENMDAWKRIRAVENMAEEDIKKIAVFMDEARKYLEEKTVSKGRAEIHHAGRMNAETLQILKHVKENGGVVAWKELLRYGKEELGLDTDTFNKRRWTLLTKGYIERDGTDVKLTPKGYARLQEEGL
;
A
#
# COMPACT_ATOMS: atom_id res chain seq x y z
N MET A 1 -43.00 -15.72 33.44
CA MET A 1 -42.12 -16.83 33.00
C MET A 1 -41.56 -16.41 31.64
N ALA A 2 -40.46 -15.64 31.61
CA ALA A 2 -39.06 -16.11 31.50
C ALA A 2 -38.79 -16.72 30.11
N GLY A 3 -37.85 -16.29 29.28
CA GLY A 3 -36.74 -15.34 29.39
C GLY A 3 -35.73 -15.79 28.33
N ASN A 4 -35.51 -14.99 27.26
CA ASN A 4 -34.64 -15.34 26.13
C ASN A 4 -33.24 -14.72 26.31
N LYS A 5 -32.22 -15.56 26.30
CA LYS A 5 -30.76 -15.31 26.21
C LYS A 5 -30.20 -16.47 25.36
N GLU A 6 -29.17 -16.40 24.52
CA GLU A 6 -28.09 -15.44 24.29
C GLU A 6 -27.42 -15.80 22.93
N ASN A 7 -26.52 -14.91 22.48
CA ASN A 7 -25.74 -14.87 21.24
C ASN A 7 -24.81 -16.06 20.94
N GLY A 8 -24.31 -16.13 19.69
CA GLY A 8 -22.93 -16.54 19.44
C GLY A 8 -22.59 -17.13 18.07
N LYS A 9 -22.54 -16.30 17.00
CA LYS A 9 -21.83 -16.66 15.75
C LYS A 9 -20.33 -16.43 15.97
N ALA A 10 -19.52 -17.50 15.96
CA ALA A 10 -18.07 -17.43 15.89
C ALA A 10 -17.58 -17.67 14.44
N GLY A 11 -16.67 -16.80 14.00
CA GLY A 11 -16.15 -16.73 12.64
C GLY A 11 -15.22 -17.86 12.25
N LYS A 12 -15.14 -18.08 10.93
CA LYS A 12 -14.23 -19.01 10.25
C LYS A 12 -12.78 -18.53 10.41
N GLY A 13 -12.01 -19.18 11.28
CA GLY A 13 -10.55 -19.16 11.22
C GLY A 13 -10.08 -20.07 10.08
N SER A 14 -9.07 -19.61 9.35
CA SER A 14 -8.40 -20.35 8.28
C SER A 14 -7.89 -21.70 8.78
N GLY A 15 -8.47 -22.78 8.26
CA GLY A 15 -8.07 -24.15 8.54
C GLY A 15 -6.85 -24.56 7.73
N GLU A 16 -5.66 -24.18 8.18
CA GLU A 16 -4.50 -25.02 7.94
C GLU A 16 -4.46 -26.09 9.03
N PRO A 17 -4.50 -27.38 8.67
CA PRO A 17 -4.46 -28.43 9.67
C PRO A 17 -3.09 -28.43 10.34
N PHE A 18 -3.10 -28.49 11.68
CA PHE A 18 -1.94 -28.98 12.44
C PHE A 18 -1.44 -30.29 11.80
N PRO A 19 -0.13 -30.60 11.86
CA PRO A 19 0.39 -31.84 11.31
C PRO A 19 -0.42 -33.01 11.86
N ASN A 20 -1.14 -33.67 10.95
CA ASN A 20 -2.01 -34.79 11.27
C ASN A 20 -1.11 -35.98 11.57
N VAL A 21 -0.93 -36.30 12.85
CA VAL A 21 -0.26 -37.54 13.27
C VAL A 21 -1.30 -38.65 13.16
N GLU A 22 -1.53 -39.12 11.94
CA GLU A 22 -2.31 -40.33 11.70
C GLU A 22 -1.49 -41.57 12.13
N GLY A 23 -1.75 -42.01 13.37
CA GLY A 23 -1.78 -43.42 13.76
C GLY A 23 -0.45 -44.13 13.99
N ASN A 24 -0.10 -44.33 15.27
CA ASN A 24 -0.14 -45.69 15.84
C ASN A 24 -0.28 -45.63 17.36
N ALA A 25 -1.42 -46.12 17.86
CA ALA A 25 -1.66 -46.31 19.27
C ALA A 25 -0.69 -47.39 19.80
N GLY A 26 0.42 -46.96 20.41
CA GLY A 26 1.39 -47.86 21.04
C GLY A 26 2.86 -47.45 21.00
N MET A 27 3.24 -46.35 20.33
CA MET A 27 4.61 -45.82 20.42
C MET A 27 4.65 -44.63 21.39
N GLU A 28 5.46 -44.76 22.44
CA GLU A 28 5.86 -43.62 23.28
C GLU A 28 6.51 -42.58 22.37
N LEU A 29 5.96 -41.36 22.36
CA LEU A 29 6.56 -40.22 21.67
C LEU A 29 8.00 -40.09 22.15
N SER A 30 8.96 -40.07 21.23
CA SER A 30 10.36 -39.87 21.61
C SER A 30 10.53 -38.50 22.27
N GLU A 31 11.49 -38.37 23.20
CA GLU A 31 11.76 -37.09 23.89
C GLU A 31 12.01 -35.94 22.89
N GLU A 32 12.59 -36.24 21.73
CA GLU A 32 12.83 -35.28 20.65
C GLU A 32 11.54 -34.80 19.97
N GLU A 33 10.56 -35.68 19.76
CA GLU A 33 9.25 -35.33 19.20
C GLU A 33 8.41 -34.52 20.19
N ILE A 34 8.46 -34.89 21.48
CA ILE A 34 7.82 -34.13 22.56
C ILE A 34 8.42 -32.71 22.63
N MET A 35 9.74 -32.59 22.58
CA MET A 35 10.45 -31.32 22.55
C MET A 35 10.05 -30.45 21.35
N LYS A 36 9.96 -31.02 20.14
CA LYS A 36 9.50 -30.31 18.94
C LYS A 36 8.06 -29.80 19.08
N ILE A 37 7.15 -30.63 19.61
CA ILE A 37 5.75 -30.24 19.84
C ILE A 37 5.66 -29.11 20.86
N LEU A 38 6.42 -29.19 21.96
CA LEU A 38 6.44 -28.14 23.00
C LEU A 38 7.00 -26.82 22.46
N GLN A 39 8.06 -26.86 21.65
CA GLN A 39 8.61 -25.67 21.00
C GLN A 39 7.63 -25.06 20.00
N ALA A 40 6.98 -25.86 19.16
CA ALA A 40 5.97 -25.41 18.22
C ALA A 40 4.79 -24.74 18.95
N ARG A 41 4.35 -25.33 20.07
CA ARG A 41 3.28 -24.76 20.91
C ARG A 41 3.68 -23.42 21.53
N GLN A 42 4.90 -23.29 22.06
CA GLN A 42 5.40 -22.01 22.57
C GLN A 42 5.49 -20.94 21.48
N GLN A 43 5.92 -21.31 20.28
CA GLN A 43 5.96 -20.38 19.14
C GLN A 43 4.55 -19.93 18.74
N TYR A 44 3.59 -20.85 18.71
CA TYR A 44 2.19 -20.55 18.43
C TYR A 44 1.57 -19.61 19.48
N GLU A 45 1.80 -19.85 20.76
CA GLU A 45 1.31 -18.98 21.84
C GLU A 45 1.91 -17.56 21.75
N ARG A 46 3.22 -17.44 21.44
CA ARG A 46 3.86 -16.13 21.19
C ARG A 46 3.28 -15.43 19.97
N ALA A 47 3.03 -16.16 18.89
CA ALA A 47 2.43 -15.59 17.67
C ALA A 47 1.01 -15.07 17.95
N LEU A 48 0.21 -15.80 18.72
CA LEU A 48 -1.11 -15.36 19.17
C LEU A 48 -1.06 -14.11 20.05
N GLU A 49 -0.12 -14.04 20.99
CA GLU A 49 0.04 -12.85 21.85
C GLU A 49 0.46 -11.62 21.03
N MET A 50 1.37 -11.80 20.07
CA MET A 50 1.75 -10.75 19.12
C MET A 50 0.56 -10.32 18.26
N ALA A 51 -0.23 -11.25 17.74
CA ALA A 51 -1.43 -10.94 16.96
C ALA A 51 -2.43 -10.10 17.75
N ARG A 52 -2.66 -10.42 19.04
CA ARG A 52 -3.51 -9.60 19.93
C ARG A 52 -2.95 -8.20 20.14
N LYS A 53 -1.65 -8.07 20.39
CA LYS A 53 -0.99 -6.76 20.51
C LYS A 53 -1.14 -5.92 19.24
N TYR A 54 -0.98 -6.54 18.06
CA TYR A 54 -1.22 -5.85 16.79
C TYR A 54 -2.68 -5.42 16.63
N GLU A 55 -3.64 -6.25 17.02
CA GLU A 55 -5.06 -5.90 16.97
C GLU A 55 -5.38 -4.68 17.84
N GLU A 56 -4.84 -4.62 19.06
CA GLU A 56 -4.98 -3.46 19.96
C GLU A 56 -4.31 -2.20 19.39
N MET A 57 -3.12 -2.33 18.80
CA MET A 57 -2.45 -1.23 18.11
C MET A 57 -3.28 -0.71 16.93
N LEU A 58 -3.84 -1.61 16.11
CA LEU A 58 -4.70 -1.23 14.99
C LEU A 58 -5.96 -0.49 15.44
N LYS A 59 -6.64 -0.98 16.50
CA LYS A 59 -7.80 -0.30 17.09
C LYS A 59 -7.44 1.11 17.58
N THR A 60 -6.31 1.24 18.26
CA THR A 60 -5.83 2.53 18.76
C THR A 60 -5.48 3.48 17.62
N ALA A 61 -4.82 2.98 16.58
CA ALA A 61 -4.47 3.75 15.39
C ALA A 61 -5.72 4.20 14.61
N GLU A 62 -6.73 3.34 14.47
CA GLU A 62 -8.01 3.68 13.86
C GLU A 62 -8.78 4.75 14.66
N GLN A 63 -8.74 4.66 15.99
CA GLN A 63 -9.37 5.67 16.84
C GLN A 63 -8.67 7.03 16.69
N LYS A 64 -7.35 7.06 16.79
CA LYS A 64 -6.56 8.28 16.53
C LYS A 64 -6.83 8.84 15.15
N LYS A 65 -6.92 7.99 14.12
CA LYS A 65 -7.27 8.38 12.75
C LYS A 65 -8.64 9.07 12.68
N LYS A 66 -9.65 8.55 13.39
CA LYS A 66 -10.98 9.20 13.45
C LYS A 66 -10.93 10.56 14.15
N GLU A 67 -10.16 10.68 15.22
CA GLU A 67 -10.05 11.91 16.02
C GLU A 67 -9.33 13.04 15.27
N ILE A 68 -8.25 12.74 14.54
CA ILE A 68 -7.46 13.76 13.83
C ILE A 68 -8.06 14.16 12.47
N ARG A 69 -8.88 13.30 11.85
CA ARG A 69 -9.42 13.51 10.49
C ARG A 69 -10.09 14.88 10.32
N PRO A 70 -10.99 15.33 11.21
CA PRO A 70 -11.62 16.65 11.07
C PRO A 70 -10.62 17.80 11.11
N ALA A 71 -9.60 17.71 11.97
CA ALA A 71 -8.56 18.74 12.09
C ALA A 71 -7.72 18.82 10.82
N VAL A 72 -7.31 17.67 10.26
CA VAL A 72 -6.56 17.60 9.00
C VAL A 72 -7.37 18.23 7.86
N PHE A 73 -8.63 17.81 7.66
CA PHE A 73 -9.42 18.35 6.56
C PHE A 73 -9.84 19.81 6.76
N LYS A 74 -9.93 20.28 8.01
CA LYS A 74 -10.08 21.72 8.29
C LYS A 74 -8.85 22.51 7.84
N GLU A 75 -7.64 22.05 8.20
CA GLU A 75 -6.38 22.66 7.76
C GLU A 75 -6.28 22.70 6.22
N ILE A 76 -6.60 21.59 5.55
CA ILE A 76 -6.59 21.51 4.08
C ILE A 76 -7.60 22.47 3.46
N LYS A 77 -8.82 22.56 4.02
CA LYS A 77 -9.84 23.49 3.53
C LYS A 77 -9.41 24.95 3.70
N GLU A 78 -8.79 25.31 4.81
CA GLU A 78 -8.28 26.66 5.05
C GLU A 78 -7.14 27.03 4.09
N LYS A 79 -6.24 26.08 3.80
CA LYS A 79 -5.11 26.31 2.89
C LYS A 79 -5.48 26.35 1.41
N TYR A 80 -6.35 25.43 0.97
CA TYR A 80 -6.58 25.16 -0.46
C TYR A 80 -8.01 25.49 -0.92
N GLY A 81 -8.90 25.87 0.00
CA GLY A 81 -10.28 26.23 -0.31
C GLY A 81 -11.17 25.07 -0.75
N ILE A 82 -10.71 23.82 -0.62
CA ILE A 82 -11.42 22.61 -1.03
C ILE A 82 -11.73 21.72 0.16
N ASP A 83 -12.93 21.15 0.19
CA ASP A 83 -13.33 20.21 1.25
C ASP A 83 -12.99 18.74 0.93
N GLU A 84 -13.19 17.86 1.92
CA GLU A 84 -12.92 16.43 1.78
C GLU A 84 -13.67 15.77 0.61
N LYS A 85 -14.92 16.16 0.35
CA LYS A 85 -15.72 15.58 -0.75
C LYS A 85 -15.17 16.06 -2.09
N GLU A 86 -14.77 17.31 -2.18
CA GLU A 86 -14.15 17.91 -3.36
C GLU A 86 -12.80 17.28 -3.67
N ILE A 87 -11.96 17.03 -2.65
CA ILE A 87 -10.69 16.32 -2.80
C ILE A 87 -10.93 14.91 -3.36
N ARG A 88 -11.92 14.19 -2.84
CA ARG A 88 -12.27 12.85 -3.34
C ARG A 88 -12.75 12.88 -4.78
N ARG A 89 -13.55 13.88 -5.14
CA ARG A 89 -13.99 14.09 -6.53
C ARG A 89 -12.81 14.43 -7.43
N ALA A 90 -11.91 15.32 -6.99
CA ALA A 90 -10.73 15.74 -7.74
C ALA A 90 -9.86 14.54 -8.13
N PHE A 91 -9.59 13.62 -7.20
CA PHE A 91 -8.79 12.43 -7.53
C PHE A 91 -9.46 11.53 -8.58
N LYS A 92 -10.79 11.35 -8.51
CA LYS A 92 -11.54 10.58 -9.52
C LYS A 92 -11.61 11.29 -10.87
N GLU A 93 -11.87 12.59 -10.85
CA GLU A 93 -11.94 13.43 -12.06
C GLU A 93 -10.59 13.51 -12.76
N ARG A 94 -9.49 13.45 -12.01
CA ARG A 94 -8.11 13.45 -12.55
C ARG A 94 -7.84 12.29 -13.50
N GLU A 95 -8.44 11.11 -13.30
CA GLU A 95 -8.30 9.98 -14.23
C GLU A 95 -8.79 10.33 -15.64
N ARG A 96 -9.77 11.24 -15.75
CA ARG A 96 -10.33 11.76 -17.00
C ARG A 96 -9.92 13.21 -17.27
N LYS A 97 -8.82 13.68 -16.67
CA LYS A 97 -8.34 15.07 -16.80
C LYS A 97 -8.23 15.51 -18.26
N LYS A 98 -7.71 14.62 -19.12
CA LYS A 98 -7.53 14.91 -20.55
C LYS A 98 -8.88 15.16 -21.23
N GLU A 99 -9.85 14.26 -21.04
CA GLU A 99 -11.21 14.40 -21.57
C GLU A 99 -11.89 15.70 -21.11
N ILE A 100 -11.72 16.06 -19.83
CA ILE A 100 -12.27 17.30 -19.27
C ILE A 100 -11.66 18.53 -19.94
N ILE A 101 -10.33 18.55 -20.13
CA ILE A 101 -9.63 19.67 -20.77
C ILE A 101 -10.03 19.77 -22.24
N ASP A 102 -10.03 18.65 -22.96
CA ASP A 102 -10.40 18.61 -24.38
C ASP A 102 -11.84 19.13 -24.57
N ALA A 103 -12.79 18.69 -23.72
CA ALA A 103 -14.17 19.19 -23.77
C ALA A 103 -14.31 20.69 -23.43
N ILE A 104 -13.44 21.26 -22.60
CA ILE A 104 -13.40 22.70 -22.32
C ILE A 104 -12.89 23.47 -23.54
N ILE A 105 -11.80 22.98 -24.15
CA ILE A 105 -11.20 23.58 -25.34
C ILE A 105 -12.21 23.55 -26.50
N ASP A 106 -12.79 22.39 -26.78
CA ASP A 106 -13.78 22.22 -27.85
C ASP A 106 -14.98 23.16 -27.69
N ALA A 107 -15.47 23.34 -26.46
CA ALA A 107 -16.58 24.26 -26.20
C ALA A 107 -16.20 25.72 -26.48
N ILE A 108 -14.98 26.14 -26.09
CA ILE A 108 -14.47 27.49 -26.36
C ILE A 108 -14.28 27.70 -27.87
N GLU A 109 -13.74 26.71 -28.59
CA GLU A 109 -13.51 26.82 -30.03
C GLU A 109 -14.83 26.88 -30.82
N ASN A 110 -15.85 26.13 -30.41
CA ASN A 110 -17.14 26.09 -31.11
C ASN A 110 -18.09 27.25 -30.75
N GLU A 111 -18.17 27.62 -29.46
CA GLU A 111 -19.18 28.57 -28.97
C GLU A 111 -18.59 29.91 -28.51
N GLY A 112 -17.26 30.02 -28.43
CA GLY A 112 -16.57 31.22 -27.97
C GLY A 112 -17.02 31.65 -26.58
N SER A 113 -17.45 32.91 -26.45
CA SER A 113 -17.94 33.45 -25.17
C SER A 113 -19.24 32.78 -24.69
N LYS A 114 -20.02 32.16 -25.58
CA LYS A 114 -21.29 31.50 -25.22
C LYS A 114 -21.08 30.16 -24.51
N ALA A 115 -19.90 29.55 -24.62
CA ALA A 115 -19.55 28.33 -23.89
C ALA A 115 -19.81 28.47 -22.38
N CYS A 116 -19.58 29.67 -21.82
CA CYS A 116 -19.82 29.98 -20.42
C CYS A 116 -21.29 29.89 -19.98
N GLU A 117 -22.25 29.88 -20.92
CA GLU A 117 -23.68 29.69 -20.64
C GLU A 117 -24.05 28.20 -20.55
N ASN A 118 -23.23 27.32 -21.14
CA ASN A 118 -23.43 25.88 -21.12
C ASN A 118 -23.15 25.29 -19.72
N LYS A 119 -24.11 24.53 -19.19
CA LYS A 119 -24.00 23.87 -17.89
C LYS A 119 -22.83 22.87 -17.85
N GLN A 120 -22.65 22.07 -18.89
CA GLN A 120 -21.59 21.06 -18.97
C GLN A 120 -20.21 21.72 -18.96
N PHE A 121 -20.07 22.86 -19.63
CA PHE A 121 -18.82 23.64 -19.63
C PHE A 121 -18.46 24.10 -18.22
N ARG A 122 -19.42 24.65 -17.46
CA ARG A 122 -19.21 25.07 -16.07
C ARG A 122 -18.82 23.90 -15.17
N GLU A 123 -19.48 22.75 -15.33
CA GLU A 123 -19.16 21.54 -14.57
C GLU A 123 -17.74 21.04 -14.85
N ASN A 124 -17.33 21.03 -16.13
CA ASN A 124 -15.97 20.67 -16.54
C ASN A 124 -14.93 21.66 -16.00
N MET A 125 -15.22 22.96 -16.04
CA MET A 125 -14.36 24.01 -15.47
C MET A 125 -14.19 23.84 -13.96
N ASP A 126 -15.26 23.53 -13.23
CA ASP A 126 -15.18 23.31 -11.79
C ASP A 126 -14.44 22.00 -11.46
N ALA A 127 -14.61 20.94 -12.25
CA ALA A 127 -13.80 19.73 -12.14
C ALA A 127 -12.32 20.02 -12.38
N TRP A 128 -12.00 20.80 -13.41
CA TRP A 128 -10.62 21.20 -13.69
C TRP A 128 -10.00 22.03 -12.55
N LYS A 129 -10.75 22.98 -11.97
CA LYS A 129 -10.30 23.74 -10.78
C LYS A 129 -9.98 22.81 -9.59
N ARG A 130 -10.86 21.84 -9.30
CA ARG A 130 -10.65 20.86 -8.23
C ARG A 130 -9.40 20.01 -8.47
N ILE A 131 -9.23 19.49 -9.69
CA ILE A 131 -8.05 18.72 -10.10
C ILE A 131 -6.79 19.56 -9.89
N ARG A 132 -6.79 20.82 -10.33
CA ARG A 132 -5.64 21.73 -10.17
C ARG A 132 -5.31 22.02 -8.71
N ALA A 133 -6.32 22.17 -7.85
CA ALA A 133 -6.10 22.37 -6.42
C ALA A 133 -5.34 21.19 -5.78
N VAL A 134 -5.71 19.95 -6.13
CA VAL A 134 -5.00 18.75 -5.66
C VAL A 134 -3.61 18.60 -6.30
N GLU A 135 -3.46 18.91 -7.59
CA GLU A 135 -2.16 18.80 -8.27
C GLU A 135 -1.12 19.81 -7.75
N ASN A 136 -1.57 21.00 -7.35
CA ASN A 136 -0.73 22.06 -6.80
C ASN A 136 -0.54 21.95 -5.27
N MET A 137 -1.15 20.95 -4.63
CA MET A 137 -1.02 20.74 -3.19
C MET A 137 0.41 20.30 -2.81
N ALA A 138 0.89 20.77 -1.65
CA ALA A 138 2.17 20.34 -1.11
C ALA A 138 2.19 18.81 -0.88
N GLU A 139 3.32 18.16 -1.12
CA GLU A 139 3.42 16.70 -1.01
C GLU A 139 3.17 16.22 0.42
N GLU A 140 3.58 17.00 1.42
CA GLU A 140 3.36 16.78 2.85
C GLU A 140 1.87 16.79 3.19
N ASP A 141 1.10 17.70 2.60
CA ASP A 141 -0.34 17.80 2.81
C ASP A 141 -1.08 16.64 2.13
N ILE A 142 -0.63 16.21 0.94
CA ILE A 142 -1.14 15.00 0.28
C ILE A 142 -0.82 13.75 1.12
N LYS A 143 0.37 13.67 1.74
CA LYS A 143 0.74 12.57 2.65
C LYS A 143 -0.20 12.51 3.86
N LYS A 144 -0.59 13.65 4.43
CA LYS A 144 -1.63 13.70 5.49
C LYS A 144 -2.95 13.13 4.99
N ILE A 145 -3.39 13.51 3.79
CA ILE A 145 -4.66 13.03 3.20
C ILE A 145 -4.59 11.52 2.88
N ALA A 146 -3.43 11.02 2.43
CA ALA A 146 -3.20 9.61 2.08
C ALA A 146 -3.36 8.64 3.27
N VAL A 147 -3.34 9.15 4.51
CA VAL A 147 -3.70 8.37 5.70
C VAL A 147 -5.18 8.01 5.68
N PHE A 148 -6.04 8.85 5.10
CA PHE A 148 -7.50 8.72 5.12
C PHE A 148 -8.12 8.29 3.78
N MET A 149 -7.40 8.48 2.67
CA MET A 149 -7.92 8.28 1.31
C MET A 149 -6.92 7.49 0.45
N ASP A 150 -7.37 6.34 -0.06
CA ASP A 150 -6.53 5.49 -0.92
C ASP A 150 -6.21 6.17 -2.25
N GLU A 151 -7.10 7.01 -2.76
CA GLU A 151 -6.86 7.77 -3.99
C GLU A 151 -5.66 8.73 -3.85
N ALA A 152 -5.49 9.34 -2.67
CA ALA A 152 -4.33 10.20 -2.39
C ALA A 152 -3.03 9.38 -2.28
N ARG A 153 -3.10 8.16 -1.73
CA ARG A 153 -1.95 7.24 -1.71
C ARG A 153 -1.53 6.86 -3.12
N LYS A 154 -2.49 6.43 -3.96
CA LYS A 154 -2.25 6.12 -5.38
C LYS A 154 -1.63 7.30 -6.12
N TYR A 155 -2.13 8.52 -5.87
CA TYR A 155 -1.56 9.72 -6.48
C TYR A 155 -0.10 9.98 -6.09
N LEU A 156 0.28 9.75 -4.83
CA LEU A 156 1.69 9.84 -4.40
C LEU A 156 2.56 8.78 -5.08
N GLU A 157 2.05 7.55 -5.19
CA GLU A 157 2.73 6.46 -5.89
C GLU A 157 2.95 6.82 -7.37
N GLU A 158 1.92 7.28 -8.08
CA GLU A 158 2.02 7.73 -9.47
C GLU A 158 3.04 8.85 -9.65
N LYS A 159 3.04 9.86 -8.76
CA LYS A 159 3.99 10.98 -8.81
C LYS A 159 5.42 10.48 -8.59
N THR A 160 5.59 9.52 -7.69
CA THR A 160 6.89 8.89 -7.39
C THR A 160 7.39 8.05 -8.57
N VAL A 161 6.51 7.25 -9.16
CA VAL A 161 6.79 6.49 -10.39
C VAL A 161 7.17 7.41 -11.54
N SER A 162 6.41 8.48 -11.78
CA SER A 162 6.67 9.40 -12.89
C SER A 162 8.06 10.03 -12.79
N LYS A 163 8.48 10.45 -11.59
CA LYS A 163 9.86 10.91 -11.32
C LYS A 163 10.88 9.81 -11.64
N GLY A 164 10.64 8.58 -11.16
CA GLY A 164 11.54 7.45 -11.38
C GLY A 164 11.65 7.00 -12.84
N ARG A 165 10.58 7.09 -13.63
CA ARG A 165 10.59 6.73 -15.06
C ARG A 165 11.59 7.57 -15.86
N ALA A 166 11.74 8.85 -15.50
CA ALA A 166 12.72 9.73 -16.14
C ALA A 166 14.17 9.27 -15.91
N GLU A 167 14.43 8.42 -14.92
CA GLU A 167 15.76 7.94 -14.52
C GLU A 167 16.07 6.52 -15.02
N ILE A 168 15.12 5.84 -15.67
CA ILE A 168 15.31 4.49 -16.22
C ILE A 168 15.88 4.61 -17.64
N HIS A 169 17.17 4.33 -17.78
CA HIS A 169 17.86 4.32 -19.08
C HIS A 169 17.99 2.91 -19.72
N HIS A 170 17.52 1.85 -19.05
CA HIS A 170 17.69 0.47 -19.50
C HIS A 170 16.41 -0.36 -19.42
N ALA A 171 15.84 -0.69 -20.59
CA ALA A 171 14.56 -1.41 -20.74
C ALA A 171 14.70 -2.96 -20.82
N GLY A 172 15.81 -3.54 -20.37
CA GLY A 172 15.97 -5.00 -20.37
C GLY A 172 15.12 -5.65 -19.27
N ARG A 173 14.44 -6.78 -19.53
CA ARG A 173 13.58 -7.49 -18.54
C ARG A 173 14.31 -7.81 -17.24
N MET A 174 13.62 -7.64 -16.11
CA MET A 174 14.15 -7.99 -14.79
C MET A 174 14.00 -9.49 -14.54
N ASN A 175 14.94 -10.07 -13.81
CA ASN A 175 14.80 -11.46 -13.34
C ASN A 175 13.62 -11.58 -12.36
N ALA A 176 12.84 -12.66 -12.46
CA ALA A 176 11.61 -12.87 -11.67
C ALA A 176 11.83 -12.80 -10.15
N GLU A 177 12.91 -13.37 -9.63
CA GLU A 177 13.26 -13.32 -8.19
C GLU A 177 13.56 -11.88 -7.76
N THR A 178 14.25 -11.12 -8.62
CA THR A 178 14.58 -9.71 -8.36
C THR A 178 13.32 -8.85 -8.34
N LEU A 179 12.37 -9.16 -9.21
CA LEU A 179 11.07 -8.50 -9.27
C LEU A 179 10.22 -8.82 -8.02
N GLN A 180 10.22 -10.08 -7.57
CA GLN A 180 9.53 -10.50 -6.34
C GLN A 180 10.07 -9.78 -5.10
N ILE A 181 11.40 -9.67 -4.97
CA ILE A 181 12.03 -8.92 -3.88
C ILE A 181 11.58 -7.46 -3.90
N LEU A 182 11.59 -6.82 -5.07
CA LEU A 182 11.18 -5.43 -5.22
C LEU A 182 9.68 -5.24 -4.93
N LYS A 183 8.84 -6.17 -5.38
CA LYS A 183 7.39 -6.19 -5.11
C LYS A 183 7.10 -6.34 -3.63
N HIS A 184 7.81 -7.22 -2.93
CA HIS A 184 7.66 -7.41 -1.49
C HIS A 184 7.95 -6.13 -0.70
N VAL A 185 8.99 -5.37 -1.09
CA VAL A 185 9.28 -4.08 -0.45
C VAL A 185 8.14 -3.08 -0.70
N LYS A 186 7.55 -3.05 -1.90
CA LYS A 186 6.36 -2.22 -2.21
C LYS A 186 5.15 -2.62 -1.36
N GLU A 187 4.85 -3.91 -1.26
CA GLU A 187 3.70 -4.44 -0.51
C GLU A 187 3.78 -4.14 0.99
N ASN A 188 4.99 -4.02 1.53
CA ASN A 188 5.24 -3.61 2.92
C ASN A 188 5.32 -2.08 3.11
N GLY A 189 4.78 -1.29 2.17
CA GLY A 189 4.74 0.17 2.31
C GLY A 189 6.01 0.89 1.86
N GLY A 190 6.89 0.21 1.11
CA GLY A 190 8.08 0.80 0.50
C GLY A 190 9.33 0.77 1.36
N VAL A 191 9.27 0.28 2.60
CA VAL A 191 10.41 0.12 3.50
C VAL A 191 10.30 -1.21 4.23
N VAL A 192 11.38 -2.00 4.27
CA VAL A 192 11.43 -3.29 4.97
C VAL A 192 12.76 -3.42 5.71
N ALA A 193 12.72 -3.92 6.94
CA ALA A 193 13.92 -4.20 7.70
C ALA A 193 14.79 -5.26 7.00
N TRP A 194 16.11 -5.10 7.02
CA TRP A 194 17.02 -6.01 6.32
C TRP A 194 16.82 -7.47 6.71
N LYS A 195 16.63 -7.74 8.00
CA LYS A 195 16.43 -9.09 8.53
C LYS A 195 15.15 -9.73 8.00
N GLU A 196 14.08 -8.96 7.85
CA GLU A 196 12.79 -9.43 7.35
C GLU A 196 12.87 -9.72 5.85
N LEU A 197 13.52 -8.84 5.10
CA LEU A 197 13.72 -9.04 3.65
C LEU A 197 14.59 -10.27 3.37
N LEU A 198 15.63 -10.50 4.18
CA LEU A 198 16.46 -11.70 4.09
C LEU A 198 15.68 -12.97 4.44
N ARG A 199 14.82 -12.91 5.47
CA ARG A 199 13.94 -14.02 5.85
C ARG A 199 12.99 -14.38 4.71
N TYR A 200 12.33 -13.38 4.12
CA TYR A 200 11.48 -13.54 2.93
C TYR A 200 12.23 -14.23 1.77
N GLY A 201 13.45 -13.77 1.47
CA GLY A 201 14.27 -14.39 0.43
C GLY A 201 14.57 -15.88 0.65
N LYS A 202 14.76 -16.27 1.90
CA LYS A 202 15.07 -17.66 2.26
C LYS A 202 13.82 -18.55 2.36
N GLU A 203 12.78 -18.06 3.03
CA GLU A 203 11.59 -18.85 3.38
C GLU A 203 10.57 -18.89 2.23
N GLU A 204 10.33 -17.77 1.56
CA GLU A 204 9.30 -17.66 0.52
C GLU A 204 9.88 -17.88 -0.89
N LEU A 205 11.07 -17.36 -1.17
CA LEU A 205 11.71 -17.50 -2.49
C LEU A 205 12.65 -18.70 -2.58
N GLY A 206 12.95 -19.38 -1.47
CA GLY A 206 13.86 -20.53 -1.44
C GLY A 206 15.29 -20.21 -1.87
N LEU A 207 15.72 -18.95 -1.80
CA LEU A 207 17.02 -18.51 -2.27
C LEU A 207 18.08 -18.75 -1.20
N ASP A 208 19.25 -19.23 -1.62
CA ASP A 208 20.43 -19.22 -0.78
C ASP A 208 20.93 -17.78 -0.54
N THR A 209 21.74 -17.61 0.50
CA THR A 209 22.21 -16.28 0.93
C THR A 209 23.06 -15.57 -0.13
N ASP A 210 23.84 -16.29 -0.93
CA ASP A 210 24.70 -15.69 -1.96
C ASP A 210 23.85 -15.22 -3.15
N THR A 211 22.94 -16.07 -3.64
CA THR A 211 22.01 -15.72 -4.73
C THR A 211 21.14 -14.53 -4.35
N PHE A 212 20.55 -14.53 -3.15
CA PHE A 212 19.76 -13.42 -2.66
C PHE A 212 20.57 -12.12 -2.60
N ASN A 213 21.82 -12.17 -2.10
CA ASN A 213 22.69 -11.01 -2.05
C ASN A 213 23.04 -10.48 -3.44
N LYS A 214 23.23 -11.33 -4.45
CA LYS A 214 23.43 -10.91 -5.85
C LYS A 214 22.20 -10.19 -6.41
N ARG A 215 20.99 -10.71 -6.16
CA ARG A 215 19.74 -10.06 -6.60
C ARG A 215 19.57 -8.70 -5.95
N ARG A 216 19.76 -8.62 -4.63
CA ARG A 216 19.73 -7.37 -3.88
C ARG A 216 20.78 -6.37 -4.36
N TRP A 217 22.02 -6.82 -4.55
CA TRP A 217 23.10 -5.97 -5.03
C TRP A 217 22.77 -5.39 -6.41
N THR A 218 22.12 -6.17 -7.28
CA THR A 218 21.60 -5.69 -8.55
C THR A 218 20.55 -4.58 -8.37
N LEU A 219 19.61 -4.74 -7.43
CA LEU A 219 18.61 -3.70 -7.12
C LEU A 219 19.26 -2.42 -6.58
N LEU A 220 20.28 -2.55 -5.71
CA LEU A 220 21.02 -1.42 -5.14
C LEU A 220 21.82 -0.68 -6.22
N THR A 221 22.62 -1.41 -7.01
CA THR A 221 23.47 -0.82 -8.05
C THR A 221 22.67 -0.16 -9.18
N LYS A 222 21.51 -0.72 -9.52
CA LYS A 222 20.59 -0.08 -10.48
C LYS A 222 19.82 1.10 -9.89
N GLY A 223 19.92 1.30 -8.57
CA GLY A 223 19.26 2.38 -7.84
C GLY A 223 17.75 2.17 -7.71
N TYR A 224 17.27 0.92 -7.69
CA TYR A 224 15.84 0.62 -7.48
C TYR A 224 15.48 0.56 -6.00
N ILE A 225 16.44 0.18 -5.16
CA ILE A 225 16.34 0.25 -3.70
C ILE A 225 17.55 1.02 -3.16
N GLU A 226 17.39 1.60 -1.98
CA GLU A 226 18.47 2.24 -1.21
C GLU A 226 18.57 1.63 0.19
N ARG A 227 19.74 1.78 0.81
CA ARG A 227 19.92 1.43 2.22
C ARG A 227 19.55 2.63 3.08
N ASP A 228 18.67 2.40 4.05
CA ASP A 228 18.27 3.39 5.04
C ASP A 228 18.56 2.82 6.44
N GLY A 229 19.79 3.02 6.94
CA GLY A 229 20.25 2.39 8.17
C GLY A 229 20.23 0.86 8.12
N THR A 230 19.38 0.24 8.95
CA THR A 230 19.15 -1.22 8.96
C THR A 230 18.10 -1.69 7.97
N ASP A 231 17.49 -0.76 7.24
CA ASP A 231 16.33 -1.01 6.42
C ASP A 231 16.66 -0.85 4.93
N VAL A 232 15.79 -1.41 4.10
CA VAL A 232 15.83 -1.32 2.66
C VAL A 232 14.59 -0.55 2.22
N LYS A 233 14.81 0.51 1.44
CA LYS A 233 13.75 1.40 0.99
C LYS A 233 13.65 1.42 -0.52
N LEU A 234 12.42 1.43 -1.03
CA LEU A 234 12.14 1.57 -2.45
C LEU A 234 12.42 3.02 -2.87
N THR A 235 13.17 3.16 -3.95
CA THR A 235 13.42 4.47 -4.58
C THR A 235 12.29 4.81 -5.56
N PRO A 236 12.17 6.08 -6.01
CA PRO A 236 11.29 6.45 -7.11
C PRO A 236 11.49 5.58 -8.36
N LYS A 237 12.76 5.31 -8.70
CA LYS A 237 13.14 4.43 -9.81
C LYS A 237 12.68 2.99 -9.62
N GLY A 238 12.69 2.47 -8.38
CA GLY A 238 12.16 1.15 -8.05
C GLY A 238 10.65 1.05 -8.25
N TYR A 239 9.90 2.06 -7.82
CA TYR A 239 8.45 2.14 -8.07
C TYR A 239 8.15 2.16 -9.57
N ALA A 240 8.89 2.99 -10.32
CA ALA A 240 8.75 3.08 -11.76
C ALA A 240 9.00 1.75 -12.45
N ARG A 241 10.00 1.01 -11.98
CA ARG A 241 10.36 -0.27 -12.57
C ARG A 241 9.31 -1.35 -12.35
N LEU A 242 8.68 -1.40 -11.18
CA LEU A 242 7.56 -2.32 -10.94
C LEU A 242 6.41 -2.06 -11.93
N GLN A 243 6.11 -0.79 -12.19
CA GLN A 243 5.04 -0.44 -13.12
C GLN A 243 5.38 -0.82 -14.58
N GLU A 244 6.64 -0.71 -15.01
CA GLU A 244 7.08 -1.19 -16.35
C GLU A 244 6.87 -2.71 -16.51
N GLU A 245 7.02 -3.47 -15.43
CA GLU A 245 6.84 -4.92 -15.39
C GLU A 245 5.38 -5.33 -15.14
N GLY A 246 4.47 -4.34 -15.06
CA GLY A 246 3.02 -4.56 -14.88
C GLY A 246 2.57 -4.78 -13.43
N LEU A 247 3.33 -4.30 -12.44
CA LEU A 247 3.12 -4.54 -11.00
C LEU A 247 2.95 -3.28 -10.13
#